data_AF-A0A849DDT8-F1
#
_entry.id   AF-A0A849DDT8-F1
#
_cell.length_a   1.000
_cell.length_b   1.000
_cell.length_c   1.000
_cell.angle_alpha   90.00
_cell.angle_beta   90.00
_cell.angle_gamma   90.00
#
_symmetry.space_group_name_H-M   'P 1'
#
loop_
_entity.id
_entity.type
_entity.pdbx_description
1 polymer ?
#
loop_
_entity_poly.entity_id
_entity_poly.type
_entity_poly.pdbx_seq_one_letter_code
_entity_poly.pdbx_strand_id
1 'polypeptide(L)' 'MKINVIIIDKKGKDNLYPGLIEHYKKIAKPFAKVKVIEVFDKEVAKAQDISPEAAQKSYTKALEKY' A
#
# COMPACT_ATOMS: atom_id res chain seq x y z
N MET A 1 -4.20 -13.41 14.85
CA MET A 1 -4.50 -11.97 14.68
C MET A 1 -4.71 -11.62 13.21
N LYS A 2 -5.56 -10.65 12.85
CA LYS A 2 -5.70 -10.15 11.47
C LYS A 2 -4.95 -8.83 11.36
N ILE A 3 -4.06 -8.72 10.37
CA ILE A 3 -3.32 -7.48 10.10
C ILE A 3 -3.57 -7.09 8.64
N ASN A 4 -4.09 -5.89 8.44
CA ASN A 4 -4.21 -5.28 7.12
C ASN A 4 -3.11 -4.24 6.96
N VAL A 5 -2.27 -4.38 5.95
CA VAL A 5 -1.26 -3.40 5.55
C VAL A 5 -1.82 -2.66 4.35
N ILE A 6 -2.19 -1.40 4.53
CA ILE A 6 -2.77 -0.58 3.47
C ILE A 6 -1.67 0.34 2.95
N ILE A 7 -1.45 0.31 1.64
CA ILE A 7 -0.35 1.04 1.00
C ILE A 7 -0.83 1.84 -0.19
N ILE A 8 -0.22 3.00 -0.37
CA ILE A 8 -0.31 3.81 -1.59
C ILE A 8 1.02 3.59 -2.32
N ASP A 9 1.05 2.56 -3.16
CA ASP A 9 2.24 2.20 -3.94
C ASP A 9 1.86 2.08 -5.42
N LYS A 10 2.56 2.82 -6.27
CA LYS A 10 2.39 2.73 -7.73
C LYS A 10 3.15 1.49 -8.17
N LYS A 11 2.45 0.36 -8.19
CA LYS A 11 3.02 -0.94 -8.62
C LYS A 11 3.85 -0.78 -9.89
N GLY A 12 5.12 -1.17 -9.79
CA GLY A 12 5.94 -1.51 -10.95
C GLY A 12 5.52 -2.86 -11.52
N LYS A 13 6.20 -3.32 -12.57
CA LYS A 13 6.02 -4.69 -13.10
C LYS A 13 6.28 -5.76 -12.02
N ASP A 14 7.21 -5.48 -11.12
CA ASP A 14 7.58 -6.36 -10.01
C ASP A 14 7.27 -5.69 -8.67
N ASN A 15 6.89 -6.50 -7.68
CA ASN A 15 6.86 -6.03 -6.29
C ASN A 15 8.29 -5.71 -5.85
N LEU A 16 8.49 -4.60 -5.15
CA LEU A 16 9.79 -4.31 -4.54
C LEU A 16 10.11 -5.39 -3.51
N TYR A 17 11.33 -5.95 -3.58
CA TYR A 17 11.84 -6.95 -2.64
C TYR A 17 10.92 -8.18 -2.44
N PRO A 18 10.51 -8.88 -3.51
CA PRO A 18 9.47 -9.90 -3.41
C PRO A 18 9.88 -11.07 -2.50
N GLY A 19 11.16 -11.47 -2.55
CA GLY A 19 11.70 -12.52 -1.69
C GLY A 19 11.70 -12.14 -0.20
N LEU A 20 11.96 -10.87 0.12
CA LEU A 20 11.95 -10.39 1.50
C LEU A 20 10.52 -10.33 2.07
N ILE A 21 9.57 -9.85 1.26
CA ILE A 21 8.15 -9.82 1.63
C ILE A 21 7.64 -11.24 1.88
N GLU A 22 7.98 -12.19 1.02
CA GLU A 22 7.58 -13.58 1.19
C GLU A 22 8.19 -14.20 2.45
N HIS A 23 9.48 -13.94 2.71
CA HIS A 23 10.17 -14.41 3.90
C HIS A 23 9.45 -13.96 5.18
N TYR A 24 9.17 -12.66 5.33
CA TYR A 24 8.49 -12.16 6.52
C TYR A 24 7.02 -12.63 6.61
N LYS A 25 6.32 -12.78 5.49
CA LYS A 25 4.97 -13.37 5.49
C LYS A 25 4.98 -14.81 5.99
N LYS A 26 5.98 -15.61 5.64
CA LYS A 26 6.13 -16.99 6.15
C LYS A 26 6.37 -17.01 7.65
N ILE A 27 7.26 -16.15 8.15
CA ILE A 27 7.53 -16.04 9.60
C ILE A 27 6.28 -15.61 10.37
N ALA A 28 5.52 -14.64 9.84
CA ALA A 28 4.32 -14.13 10.52
C ALA A 28 3.13 -15.12 10.50
N LYS A 29 3.13 -16.12 9.61
CA LYS A 29 1.98 -17.00 9.33
C LYS A 29 1.38 -17.69 10.57
N PRO A 30 2.16 -18.21 11.54
CA PRO A 30 1.58 -18.83 12.74
C PRO A 30 0.85 -17.84 13.66
N PHE A 31 1.20 -16.55 13.59
CA PHE A 31 0.76 -15.54 14.54
C PHE A 31 -0.32 -14.61 13.96
N ALA A 32 -0.22 -14.31 12.67
CA ALA A 32 -1.10 -13.37 12.01
C ALA A 32 -1.43 -13.75 10.55
N LYS A 33 -2.67 -13.44 10.16
CA LYS A 33 -3.06 -13.39 8.75
C LYS A 33 -2.83 -11.96 8.26
N VAL A 34 -1.75 -11.77 7.50
CA VAL A 34 -1.37 -10.49 6.91
C VAL A 34 -2.00 -10.36 5.52
N LYS A 35 -2.80 -9.32 5.30
CA LYS A 35 -3.34 -8.94 3.99
C LYS A 35 -2.75 -7.60 3.59
N VAL A 36 -2.20 -7.52 2.38
CA VAL A 36 -1.78 -6.24 1.79
C VAL A 36 -2.92 -5.74 0.92
N ILE A 37 -3.30 -4.48 1.11
CA ILE A 37 -4.34 -3.79 0.35
C ILE A 37 -3.67 -2.58 -0.30
N GLU A 38 -3.65 -2.56 -1.61
CA GLU A 38 -3.11 -1.44 -2.38
C GLU A 38 -4.25 -0.54 -2.80
N VAL A 39 -4.09 0.76 -2.57
CA VAL A 39 -5.13 1.77 -2.83
C VAL A 39 -4.65 2.87 -3.78
N PHE A 40 -3.53 2.64 -4.48
CA PHE A 40 -3.05 3.57 -5.50
C PHE A 40 -4.00 3.57 -6.71
N ASP A 41 -4.49 4.75 -7.10
CA ASP A 41 -5.38 4.92 -8.24
C ASP A 41 -5.01 6.11 -9.13
N LYS A 42 -5.86 6.41 -10.11
CA LYS A 42 -5.66 7.51 -11.05
C LYS A 42 -5.80 8.89 -10.39
N GLU A 43 -6.58 9.03 -9.32
CA GLU A 43 -6.69 10.31 -8.60
C GLU A 43 -5.39 10.60 -7.85
N VAL A 44 -4.85 9.59 -7.17
CA VAL A 44 -3.55 9.66 -6.50
C VAL A 44 -2.44 9.98 -7.49
N ALA A 45 -2.39 9.26 -8.62
CA ALA A 45 -1.38 9.50 -9.66
C ALA A 45 -1.39 10.95 -10.17
N LYS A 46 -2.57 11.50 -10.45
CA LYS A 46 -2.70 12.89 -10.92
C LYS A 46 -2.32 13.90 -9.85
N ALA A 47 -2.71 13.67 -8.60
CA ALA A 47 -2.44 14.60 -7.52
C ALA A 47 -0.94 14.74 -7.22
N GLN A 48 -0.17 13.67 -7.40
CA GLN A 48 1.29 13.68 -7.29
C GLN A 48 1.98 14.60 -8.30
N ASP A 49 1.41 14.75 -9.50
CA ASP A 49 1.95 15.63 -10.54
C ASP A 49 1.55 17.11 -10.35
N ILE A 50 0.54 17.40 -9.50
CA ILE A 50 0.02 18.77 -9.28
C ILE A 50 0.85 19.51 -8.22
N SER A 51 0.87 18.99 -6.99
CA SER A 51 1.62 19.60 -5.88
C SER A 51 1.72 18.65 -4.68
N PRO A 52 2.65 18.88 -3.74
CA PRO A 52 2.73 18.11 -2.49
C PRO A 52 1.43 18.14 -1.67
N GLU A 53 0.75 19.28 -1.60
CA GLU A 53 -0.51 19.45 -0.87
C GLU A 53 -1.66 18.68 -1.53
N ALA A 54 -1.71 18.69 -2.87
CA ALA A 54 -2.67 17.90 -3.62
C ALA A 54 -2.44 16.40 -3.40
N ALA A 55 -1.19 15.94 -3.45
CA ALA A 55 -0.80 14.56 -3.18
C ALA A 55 -1.23 14.15 -1.76
N GLN A 56 -0.91 14.96 -0.74
CA GLN A 56 -1.29 14.70 0.64
C GLN A 56 -2.81 14.52 0.79
N LYS A 57 -3.62 15.43 0.23
CA LYS A 57 -5.08 15.34 0.26
C LYS A 57 -5.59 14.05 -0.39
N SER A 58 -4.99 13.65 -1.52
CA SER A 58 -5.35 12.41 -2.20
C SER A 58 -5.03 11.18 -1.36
N TYR A 59 -3.91 11.17 -0.62
CA TYR A 59 -3.54 10.07 0.26
C TYR A 59 -4.51 9.93 1.43
N THR A 60 -4.89 11.04 2.07
CA THR A 60 -5.90 11.06 3.14
C THR A 60 -7.22 10.47 2.64
N LYS A 61 -7.69 10.92 1.48
CA LYS A 61 -8.93 10.42 0.85
C LYS A 61 -8.85 8.93 0.50
N ALA A 62 -7.72 8.46 -0.02
CA ALA A 62 -7.53 7.05 -0.38
C ALA A 62 -7.59 6.12 0.84
N LEU A 63 -7.15 6.61 2.01
CA LEU A 63 -7.11 5.84 3.26
C LEU A 63 -8.39 5.93 4.09
N GLU A 64 -9.26 6.91 3.86
CA GLU A 64 -10.47 7.18 4.66
C GLU A 64 -11.46 6.00 4.76
N LYS A 65 -11.40 5.06 3.81
CA LYS A 65 -12.27 3.87 3.77
C LYS A 65 -11.86 2.73 4.71
N TYR A 66 -10.77 2.90 5.45
CA TYR A 66 -10.12 1.86 6.25
C TYR A 66 -9.84 2.32 7.67
#